data_AF-A0A7C1IL79-F1
#
_entry.id   AF-A0A7C1IL79-F1
#
_cell.length_a   1.000
_cell.length_b   1.000
_cell.length_c   1.000
_cell.angle_alpha   90.00
_cell.angle_beta   90.00
_cell.angle_gamma   90.00
#
_symmetry.space_group_name_H-M   'P 1'
#
loop_
_entity.id
_entity.type
_entity.pdbx_description
1 polymer ?
#
loop_
_entity_poly.entity_id
_entity_poly.type
_entity_poly.pdbx_seq_one_letter_code
_entity_poly.pdbx_strand_id
1 'polypeptide(L)'
;MKTQISLTQIGIWIFFGLGMLLVLGMLFTPLGPAVLNMPEMPEVVEKKLTLDSAELEPIWAALEKVDRAALGFTPFPAHADEVRYVELIGGPAENADVHFAVYYSGKSRLLDFERDGNGLRWVGETETFNGPNKYWADWGEQWFEQISIACYLDCAANPSPANLQISYSGADPRLINPAGQYGAVRYSGASELTLEQIKPILAEWASKTP
;
A
#
# COMPACT_ATOMS: atom_id res chain seq x y z
N MET A 1 40.73 3.86 -0.81
CA MET A 1 40.12 5.17 -0.47
C MET A 1 38.73 4.85 0.07
N LYS A 2 38.47 5.09 1.36
CA LYS A 2 37.19 4.81 2.00
C LYS A 2 36.25 5.99 1.71
N THR A 3 35.22 5.77 0.92
CA THR A 3 34.19 6.78 0.69
C THR A 3 33.16 6.66 1.80
N GLN A 4 33.22 7.56 2.78
CA GLN A 4 32.11 7.81 3.69
C GLN A 4 31.01 8.51 2.89
N ILE A 5 29.84 7.90 2.80
CA ILE A 5 28.64 8.55 2.27
C ILE A 5 27.85 9.06 3.47
N SER A 6 27.64 10.36 3.52
CA SER A 6 26.91 11.10 4.54
C SER A 6 25.42 10.74 4.49
N LEU A 7 24.85 10.30 5.61
CA LEU A 7 23.46 9.85 5.77
C LEU A 7 22.41 10.98 5.84
N THR A 8 22.68 12.16 5.28
CA THR A 8 21.85 13.36 5.51
C THR A 8 20.84 13.69 4.42
N GLN A 9 20.65 12.86 3.39
CA GLN A 9 19.75 13.18 2.27
C GLN A 9 18.87 12.04 1.75
N ILE A 10 18.58 11.03 2.57
CA ILE A 10 17.48 10.11 2.24
C ILE A 10 16.20 10.74 2.79
N GLY A 11 15.45 11.40 1.91
CA GLY A 11 14.10 11.86 2.19
C GLY A 11 13.21 10.66 2.48
N ILE A 12 13.03 10.37 3.77
CA ILE A 12 12.10 9.37 4.27
C ILE A 12 10.68 9.89 4.02
N TRP A 13 10.03 9.34 3.00
CA TRP A 13 8.58 9.33 2.88
C TRP A 13 8.15 7.93 2.42
N ILE A 14 8.34 6.95 3.31
CA ILE A 14 7.65 5.65 3.25
C ILE A 14 6.95 5.50 4.61
N PHE A 15 5.70 5.94 4.64
CA PHE A 15 4.69 5.64 5.66
C PHE A 15 3.37 5.67 4.87
N PHE A 16 2.54 4.62 4.76
CA PHE A 16 2.28 3.46 5.60
C PHE A 16 1.99 2.24 4.72
N GLY A 17 2.38 1.04 5.17
CA GLY A 17 1.98 -0.19 4.50
C GLY A 17 2.68 -1.48 4.92
N LEU A 18 3.58 -1.50 5.91
CA LEU A 18 4.04 -2.74 6.53
C LEU A 18 4.71 -2.42 7.87
N GLY A 19 4.41 -3.23 8.88
CA GLY A 19 4.91 -3.03 10.23
C GLY A 19 6.42 -3.07 10.30
N MET A 20 7.03 -2.03 10.85
CA MET A 20 8.42 -2.06 11.25
C MET A 20 8.56 -1.33 12.59
N LEU A 21 8.24 -2.06 13.66
CA LEU A 21 8.63 -1.70 15.02
C LEU A 21 10.08 -2.14 15.22
N LEU A 22 11.04 -1.27 14.89
CA LEU A 22 12.43 -1.44 15.30
C LEU A 22 12.54 -1.04 16.78
N VAL A 23 12.26 -1.98 17.68
CA VAL A 23 12.56 -1.82 19.11
C VAL A 23 14.08 -1.95 19.28
N LEU A 24 14.78 -0.82 19.20
CA LEU A 24 16.16 -0.71 19.68
C LEU A 24 16.13 -0.67 21.22
N GLY A 25 16.21 -1.83 21.82
CA GLY A 25 16.21 -1.97 23.28
C GLY A 25 16.69 -3.33 23.72
N MET A 26 17.95 -3.68 23.47
CA MET A 26 18.59 -4.78 24.18
C MET A 26 19.96 -4.37 24.73
N LEU A 27 19.96 -4.35 26.05
CA LEU A 27 21.06 -4.41 27.02
C LEU A 27 22.39 -4.90 26.44
N PHE A 28 23.43 -4.08 26.69
CA PHE A 28 24.82 -4.42 26.46
C PHE A 28 25.21 -5.67 27.28
N THR A 29 25.39 -6.80 26.59
CA THR A 29 26.34 -7.85 27.02
C THR A 29 27.42 -7.98 25.96
N PRO A 30 28.71 -7.95 26.33
CA PRO A 30 29.80 -7.99 25.36
C PRO A 30 29.96 -9.43 24.85
N LEU A 31 29.35 -9.74 23.71
CA LEU A 31 29.71 -10.91 22.91
C LEU A 31 30.74 -10.46 21.87
N GLY A 32 31.74 -11.31 21.61
CA GLY A 32 32.87 -11.05 20.71
C GLY A 32 32.46 -10.76 19.26
N PRO A 33 33.41 -10.60 18.33
CA PRO A 33 33.13 -10.12 16.98
C PRO A 33 32.36 -11.18 16.18
N ALA A 34 31.05 -11.22 16.37
CA ALA A 34 30.12 -11.74 15.39
C ALA A 34 30.18 -10.76 14.22
N VAL A 35 30.80 -11.18 13.12
CA VAL A 35 30.54 -10.54 11.82
C VAL A 35 29.07 -10.83 11.53
N LEU A 36 28.20 -9.87 11.86
CA LEU A 36 26.85 -9.85 11.35
C LEU A 36 26.98 -9.83 9.83
N ASN A 37 26.80 -10.99 9.18
CA ASN A 37 26.50 -11.04 7.75
C ASN A 37 25.14 -10.37 7.58
N MET A 38 25.14 -9.04 7.46
CA MET A 38 23.96 -8.31 7.04
C MET A 38 23.66 -8.76 5.61
N PRO A 39 22.43 -9.17 5.29
CA PRO A 39 22.05 -9.44 3.92
C PRO A 39 22.33 -8.19 3.09
N GLU A 40 22.76 -8.40 1.85
CA GLU A 40 22.90 -7.32 0.89
C GLU A 40 21.53 -6.65 0.72
N MET A 41 21.52 -5.32 0.88
CA MET A 41 20.29 -4.54 0.69
C MET A 41 19.92 -4.63 -0.78
N PRO A 42 18.63 -4.82 -1.13
CA PRO A 42 18.21 -4.76 -2.52
C PRO A 42 18.58 -3.41 -3.13
N GLU A 43 19.01 -3.44 -4.39
CA GLU A 43 19.03 -2.24 -5.20
C GLU A 43 17.59 -1.79 -5.45
N VAL A 44 17.34 -0.50 -5.29
CA VAL A 44 16.02 0.12 -5.50
C VAL A 44 16.08 1.00 -6.74
N VAL A 45 15.27 0.66 -7.74
CA VAL A 45 15.13 1.46 -8.96
C VAL A 45 13.76 2.15 -8.94
N GLU A 46 13.75 3.47 -8.75
CA GLU A 46 12.53 4.28 -8.81
C GLU A 46 12.43 5.03 -10.14
N LYS A 47 11.23 5.03 -10.73
CA LYS A 47 10.89 5.74 -11.96
C LYS A 47 9.56 6.46 -11.78
N LYS A 48 9.50 7.71 -12.26
CA LYS A 48 8.24 8.41 -12.49
C LYS A 48 7.82 8.17 -13.94
N LEU A 49 6.62 7.63 -14.13
CA LEU A 49 6.09 7.22 -15.43
C LEU A 49 4.77 7.93 -15.74
N THR A 50 4.18 7.58 -16.88
CA THR A 50 2.81 7.88 -17.27
C THR A 50 2.06 6.56 -17.51
N LEU A 51 0.73 6.57 -17.48
CA LEU A 51 -0.06 5.33 -17.63
C LEU A 51 0.10 4.66 -19.00
N ASP A 52 0.52 5.41 -20.02
CA ASP A 52 0.80 4.95 -21.39
C ASP A 52 2.26 4.56 -21.63
N SER A 53 3.11 4.59 -20.59
CA SER A 53 4.50 4.16 -20.68
C SER A 53 4.58 2.67 -21.05
N ALA A 54 5.34 2.34 -22.11
CA ALA A 54 5.49 0.96 -22.59
C ALA A 54 6.12 0.02 -21.55
N GLU A 55 6.85 0.58 -20.58
CA GLU A 55 7.40 -0.13 -19.42
C GLU A 55 6.30 -0.74 -18.52
N LEU A 56 5.06 -0.28 -18.62
CA LEU A 56 3.93 -0.79 -17.86
C LEU A 56 3.19 -1.96 -18.55
N GLU A 57 3.57 -2.34 -19.77
CA GLU A 57 2.96 -3.49 -20.46
C GLU A 57 2.95 -4.79 -19.61
N PRO A 58 4.03 -5.17 -18.89
CA PRO A 58 4.00 -6.36 -18.03
C PRO A 58 3.03 -6.22 -16.85
N ILE A 59 2.84 -4.99 -16.34
CA ILE A 59 1.90 -4.69 -15.25
C ILE A 59 0.47 -4.88 -15.74
N TRP A 60 0.14 -4.33 -16.92
CA TRP A 60 -1.18 -4.48 -17.53
C TRP A 60 -1.51 -5.94 -17.84
N ALA A 61 -0.57 -6.68 -18.43
CA ALA A 61 -0.73 -8.11 -18.71
C ALA A 61 -0.92 -8.96 -17.44
N ALA A 62 -0.32 -8.58 -16.31
CA ALA A 62 -0.52 -9.26 -15.04
C ALA A 62 -1.93 -8.99 -14.47
N LEU A 63 -2.43 -7.77 -14.61
CA LEU A 63 -3.73 -7.34 -14.07
C LEU A 63 -4.93 -7.89 -14.86
N GLU A 64 -4.77 -8.15 -16.16
CA GLU A 64 -5.81 -8.80 -16.99
C GLU A 64 -6.23 -10.19 -16.46
N LYS A 65 -5.39 -10.83 -15.64
CA LYS A 65 -5.64 -12.15 -15.07
C LYS A 65 -6.51 -12.11 -13.81
N VAL A 66 -6.86 -10.92 -13.32
CA VAL A 66 -7.59 -10.72 -12.07
C VAL A 66 -8.87 -9.95 -12.35
N ASP A 67 -10.02 -10.47 -11.91
CA ASP A 67 -11.29 -9.73 -11.95
C ASP A 67 -11.33 -8.68 -10.82
N ARG A 68 -10.67 -7.55 -11.08
CA ARG A 68 -10.56 -6.44 -10.13
C ARG A 68 -11.90 -5.77 -9.86
N ALA A 69 -12.84 -5.83 -10.82
CA ALA A 69 -14.18 -5.27 -10.65
C ALA A 69 -15.00 -6.09 -9.63
N ALA A 70 -14.87 -7.42 -9.65
CA ALA A 70 -15.48 -8.28 -8.63
C ALA A 70 -14.98 -7.95 -7.21
N LEU A 71 -13.72 -7.54 -7.08
CA LEU A 71 -13.10 -7.11 -5.82
C LEU A 71 -13.48 -5.68 -5.40
N GLY A 72 -14.27 -4.96 -6.20
CA GLY A 72 -14.68 -3.59 -5.90
C GLY A 72 -13.65 -2.51 -6.20
N PHE A 73 -12.52 -2.86 -6.84
CA PHE A 73 -11.57 -1.87 -7.34
C PHE A 73 -12.15 -1.14 -8.55
N THR A 74 -11.85 0.15 -8.67
CA THR A 74 -12.33 0.95 -9.80
C THR A 74 -11.47 0.72 -11.05
N PRO A 75 -11.97 0.98 -12.27
CA PRO A 75 -11.11 1.03 -13.45
C PRO A 75 -9.93 1.99 -13.24
N PHE A 76 -8.78 1.75 -13.89
CA PHE A 76 -7.72 2.76 -13.91
C PHE A 76 -8.25 4.04 -14.58
N PRO A 77 -7.84 5.23 -14.09
CA PRO A 77 -8.28 6.47 -14.70
C PRO A 77 -7.63 6.64 -16.07
N ALA A 78 -8.26 7.43 -16.95
CA ALA A 78 -7.63 7.82 -18.22
C ALA A 78 -6.40 8.72 -18.00
N HIS A 79 -6.37 9.45 -16.87
CA HIS A 79 -5.29 10.35 -16.48
C HIS A 79 -4.95 10.14 -15.01
N ALA A 80 -3.66 10.16 -14.70
CA ALA A 80 -3.17 10.14 -13.32
C ALA A 80 -2.39 11.42 -13.03
N ASP A 81 -2.53 11.93 -11.80
CA ASP A 81 -1.76 13.07 -11.31
C ASP A 81 -0.29 12.67 -11.14
N GLU A 82 -0.06 11.41 -10.74
CA GLU A 82 1.26 10.83 -10.58
C GLU A 82 1.25 9.32 -10.74
N VAL A 83 2.29 8.79 -11.38
CA VAL A 83 2.56 7.36 -11.50
C VAL A 83 3.99 7.10 -11.07
N ARG A 84 4.16 6.19 -10.11
CA ARG A 84 5.46 5.75 -9.60
C ARG A 84 5.62 4.26 -9.81
N TYR A 85 6.81 3.89 -10.25
CA TYR A 85 7.23 2.51 -10.42
C TYR A 85 8.51 2.32 -9.60
N VAL A 86 8.52 1.32 -8.74
CA VAL A 86 9.67 0.97 -7.91
C VAL A 86 9.95 -0.51 -8.10
N GLU A 87 11.20 -0.84 -8.38
CA GLU A 87 11.66 -2.21 -8.53
C GLU A 87 12.75 -2.51 -7.50
N LEU A 88 12.66 -3.68 -6.88
CA LEU A 88 13.64 -4.21 -5.94
C LEU A 88 14.47 -5.28 -6.65
N ILE A 89 15.79 -5.11 -6.70
CA ILE A 89 16.72 -6.02 -7.39
C ILE A 89 17.69 -6.63 -6.37
N GLY A 90 17.76 -7.96 -6.32
CA GLY A 90 18.84 -8.67 -5.63
C GLY A 90 18.72 -8.78 -4.09
N GLY A 91 17.55 -8.53 -3.50
CA GLY A 91 17.31 -8.72 -2.06
C GLY A 91 16.60 -10.04 -1.72
N PRO A 92 16.44 -10.38 -0.42
CA PRO A 92 15.53 -11.44 0.00
C PRO A 92 14.11 -11.12 -0.46
N ALA A 93 13.46 -12.06 -1.15
CA ALA A 93 12.10 -11.92 -1.63
C ALA A 93 11.12 -11.86 -0.45
N GLU A 94 10.86 -10.66 0.08
CA GLU A 94 9.75 -10.47 1.01
C GLU A 94 8.67 -9.61 0.37
N ASN A 95 7.61 -10.30 -0.03
CA ASN A 95 6.27 -9.88 -0.46
C ASN A 95 6.09 -9.32 -1.88
N ALA A 96 7.05 -8.61 -2.47
CA ALA A 96 6.96 -8.15 -3.88
C ALA A 96 8.31 -7.74 -4.46
N ASP A 97 8.48 -7.90 -5.77
CA ASP A 97 9.66 -7.44 -6.53
C ASP A 97 9.43 -6.09 -7.21
N VAL A 98 8.17 -5.77 -7.51
CA VAL A 98 7.77 -4.53 -8.18
C VAL A 98 6.57 -3.91 -7.47
N HIS A 99 6.72 -2.64 -7.11
CA HIS A 99 5.67 -1.79 -6.57
C HIS A 99 5.27 -0.76 -7.62
N PHE A 100 3.97 -0.60 -7.83
CA PHE A 100 3.41 0.35 -8.79
C PHE A 100 2.33 1.17 -8.11
N ALA A 101 2.52 2.49 -8.06
CA ALA A 101 1.60 3.41 -7.40
C ALA A 101 1.02 4.42 -8.39
N VAL A 102 -0.29 4.64 -8.31
CA VAL A 102 -1.03 5.61 -9.14
C VAL A 102 -1.84 6.52 -8.23
N TYR A 103 -1.68 7.83 -8.40
CA TYR A 103 -2.40 8.86 -7.65
C TYR A 103 -3.28 9.65 -8.62
N TYR A 104 -4.56 9.79 -8.30
CA TYR A 104 -5.54 10.38 -9.23
C TYR A 104 -6.82 10.82 -8.51
N SER A 105 -7.28 12.05 -8.75
CA SER A 105 -8.65 12.49 -8.41
C SER A 105 -9.07 12.18 -6.95
N GLY A 106 -8.17 12.42 -6.00
CA GLY A 106 -8.44 12.13 -4.58
C GLY A 106 -8.42 10.64 -4.21
N LYS A 107 -7.88 9.78 -5.08
CA LYS A 107 -7.61 8.37 -4.82
C LYS A 107 -6.12 8.10 -4.96
N SER A 108 -5.68 7.03 -4.31
CA SER A 108 -4.39 6.41 -4.56
C SER A 108 -4.57 4.92 -4.73
N ARG A 109 -3.72 4.31 -5.55
CA ARG A 109 -3.67 2.87 -5.73
C ARG A 109 -2.23 2.42 -5.62
N LEU A 110 -1.99 1.38 -4.84
CA LEU A 110 -0.73 0.67 -4.75
C LEU A 110 -0.96 -0.76 -5.24
N LEU A 111 -0.10 -1.23 -6.13
CA LEU A 111 -0.14 -2.58 -6.68
C LEU A 111 1.23 -3.22 -6.53
N ASP A 112 1.21 -4.47 -6.12
CA ASP A 112 2.41 -5.23 -5.81
C ASP A 112 2.47 -6.47 -6.69
N PHE A 113 3.66 -6.73 -7.24
CA PHE A 113 3.91 -7.83 -8.16
C PHE A 113 5.18 -8.58 -7.78
N GLU A 114 5.15 -9.89 -7.98
CA GLU A 114 6.35 -10.75 -7.96
C GLU A 114 6.75 -11.08 -9.40
N ARG A 115 8.06 -11.27 -9.62
CA ARG A 115 8.61 -11.78 -10.87
C ARG A 115 8.30 -13.27 -10.99
N ASP A 116 7.69 -13.63 -12.11
CA ASP A 116 7.41 -15.03 -12.46
C ASP A 116 8.03 -15.31 -13.84
N GLY A 117 9.28 -15.78 -13.82
CA GLY A 117 10.11 -15.92 -15.02
C GLY A 117 10.33 -14.56 -15.72
N ASN A 118 9.89 -14.46 -16.97
CA ASN A 118 9.97 -13.22 -17.75
C ASN A 118 8.74 -12.31 -17.56
N GLY A 119 7.78 -12.70 -16.73
CA GLY A 119 6.54 -11.97 -16.49
C GLY A 119 6.42 -11.43 -15.07
N LEU A 120 5.27 -10.81 -14.81
CA LEU A 120 4.85 -10.40 -13.48
C LEU A 120 3.60 -11.17 -13.07
N ARG A 121 3.53 -11.48 -11.79
CA ARG A 121 2.37 -12.05 -11.11
C ARG A 121 1.88 -11.03 -10.10
N TRP A 122 0.61 -10.67 -10.19
CA TRP A 122 -0.04 -9.80 -9.21
C TRP A 122 -0.10 -10.51 -7.84
N VAL A 123 0.33 -9.82 -6.79
CA VAL A 123 0.37 -10.35 -5.41
C VAL A 123 -0.35 -9.45 -4.40
N GLY A 124 -0.78 -8.26 -4.82
CA GLY A 124 -1.76 -7.51 -4.07
C GLY A 124 -2.07 -6.14 -4.64
N GLU A 125 -3.15 -5.55 -4.14
CA GLU A 125 -3.59 -4.20 -4.48
C GLU A 125 -4.28 -3.55 -3.29
N THR A 126 -3.93 -2.28 -3.03
CA THR A 126 -4.72 -1.37 -2.20
C THR A 126 -5.24 -0.23 -3.06
N GLU A 127 -6.53 0.06 -3.00
CA GLU A 127 -7.09 1.33 -3.49
C GLU A 127 -7.65 2.12 -2.30
N THR A 128 -7.17 3.35 -2.15
CA THR A 128 -7.60 4.28 -1.10
C THR A 128 -8.38 5.42 -1.73
N PHE A 129 -9.53 5.73 -1.11
CA PHE A 129 -10.46 6.79 -1.49
C PHE A 129 -10.40 7.86 -0.42
N ASN A 130 -10.08 9.10 -0.78
CA ASN A 130 -10.25 10.23 0.13
C ASN A 130 -11.73 10.67 0.16
N GLY A 131 -12.25 10.82 1.36
CA GLY A 131 -13.55 11.39 1.66
C GLY A 131 -13.52 12.92 1.72
N PRO A 132 -14.70 13.55 1.81
CA PRO A 132 -14.84 15.00 1.76
C PRO A 132 -14.42 15.69 3.06
N ASN A 133 -14.33 14.96 4.17
CA ASN A 133 -14.01 15.53 5.47
C ASN A 133 -12.52 15.39 5.82
N LYS A 134 -12.10 16.16 6.82
CA LYS A 134 -10.82 15.97 7.51
C LYS A 134 -11.07 15.62 8.96
N TYR A 135 -10.16 14.85 9.55
CA TYR A 135 -10.16 14.53 10.97
C TYR A 135 -8.78 14.79 11.57
N TRP A 136 -8.72 14.97 12.88
CA TRP A 136 -7.45 15.06 13.61
C TRP A 136 -6.93 13.65 13.86
N ALA A 137 -5.76 13.33 13.32
CA ALA A 137 -5.06 12.10 13.60
C ALA A 137 -4.41 12.13 14.99
N ASP A 138 -4.15 10.95 15.56
CA ASP A 138 -3.58 10.79 16.90
C ASP A 138 -2.18 11.43 17.04
N TRP A 139 -1.45 11.61 15.93
CA TRP A 139 -0.16 12.29 15.87
C TRP A 139 -0.26 13.82 15.73
N GLY A 140 -1.45 14.40 15.84
CA GLY A 140 -1.66 15.84 15.96
C GLY A 140 -1.77 16.60 14.64
N GLU A 141 -1.97 15.91 13.52
CA GLU A 141 -2.16 16.54 12.20
C GLU A 141 -3.58 16.32 11.66
N GLN A 142 -4.04 17.24 10.82
CA GLN A 142 -5.28 17.04 10.08
C GLN A 142 -5.04 16.14 8.87
N TRP A 143 -5.81 15.07 8.78
CA TRP A 143 -5.77 14.13 7.66
C TRP A 143 -7.11 14.07 6.95
N PHE A 144 -7.10 13.68 5.67
CA PHE A 144 -8.35 13.41 4.96
C PHE A 144 -9.00 12.14 5.49
N GLU A 145 -10.32 12.16 5.60
CA GLU A 145 -11.11 10.95 5.78
C GLU A 145 -10.80 9.95 4.66
N GLN A 146 -10.67 8.65 4.96
CA GLN A 146 -10.25 7.64 4.00
C GLN A 146 -10.96 6.30 4.16
N ILE A 147 -11.29 5.66 3.05
CA ILE A 147 -11.62 4.23 2.97
C ILE A 147 -10.55 3.56 2.10
N SER A 148 -10.02 2.43 2.54
CA SER A 148 -9.10 1.62 1.74
C SER A 148 -9.67 0.22 1.54
N ILE A 149 -9.64 -0.25 0.30
CA ILE A 149 -9.92 -1.64 -0.08
C ILE A 149 -8.57 -2.27 -0.36
N ALA A 150 -8.25 -3.39 0.29
CA ALA A 150 -6.98 -4.09 0.14
C ALA A 150 -7.20 -5.58 -0.10
N CYS A 151 -6.47 -6.13 -1.07
CA CYS A 151 -6.45 -7.56 -1.38
C CYS A 151 -5.00 -8.04 -1.40
N TYR A 152 -4.57 -8.63 -0.28
CA TYR A 152 -3.21 -9.16 -0.06
C TYR A 152 -3.28 -10.52 0.61
N LEU A 153 -2.15 -11.23 0.66
CA LEU A 153 -2.02 -12.53 1.32
C LEU A 153 -3.08 -13.52 0.80
N ASP A 154 -3.96 -14.01 1.68
CA ASP A 154 -5.04 -14.94 1.35
C ASP A 154 -5.97 -14.43 0.24
N CYS A 155 -6.18 -13.10 0.16
CA CYS A 155 -6.98 -12.51 -0.90
C CYS A 155 -6.27 -12.60 -2.25
N ALA A 156 -4.97 -12.33 -2.31
CA ALA A 156 -4.23 -12.45 -3.56
C ALA A 156 -4.09 -13.91 -4.00
N ALA A 157 -4.01 -14.85 -3.05
CA ALA A 157 -3.99 -16.28 -3.32
C ALA A 157 -5.36 -16.83 -3.78
N ASN A 158 -6.46 -16.27 -3.28
CA ASN A 158 -7.83 -16.63 -3.64
C ASN A 158 -8.72 -15.37 -3.74
N PRO A 159 -8.68 -14.65 -4.90
CA PRO A 159 -9.37 -13.38 -5.05
C PRO A 159 -10.88 -13.52 -4.92
N SER A 160 -11.43 -12.99 -3.82
CA SER A 160 -12.87 -12.92 -3.61
C SER A 160 -13.22 -11.75 -2.68
N PRO A 161 -14.44 -11.19 -2.79
CA PRO A 161 -14.91 -10.17 -1.86
C PRO A 161 -14.86 -10.57 -0.39
N ALA A 162 -14.93 -11.86 -0.10
CA ALA A 162 -14.92 -12.39 1.26
C ALA A 162 -13.53 -12.32 1.92
N ASN A 163 -12.47 -12.16 1.12
CA ASN A 163 -11.09 -12.10 1.58
C ASN A 163 -10.53 -10.67 1.58
N LEU A 164 -11.32 -9.67 1.20
CA LEU A 164 -10.90 -8.27 1.20
C LEU A 164 -10.72 -7.75 2.61
N GLN A 165 -9.65 -6.97 2.79
CA GLN A 165 -9.48 -6.14 3.98
C GLN A 165 -9.98 -4.74 3.64
N ILE A 166 -10.99 -4.26 4.36
CA ILE A 166 -11.54 -2.92 4.17
C ILE A 166 -11.39 -2.14 5.46
N SER A 167 -10.68 -1.01 5.37
CA SER A 167 -10.40 -0.14 6.51
C SER A 167 -10.96 1.26 6.29
N TYR A 168 -11.29 1.92 7.39
CA TYR A 168 -11.72 3.31 7.41
C TYR A 168 -10.92 4.10 8.44
N SER A 169 -10.55 5.33 8.06
CA SER A 169 -9.89 6.30 8.91
C SER A 169 -10.63 7.63 8.81
N GLY A 170 -11.29 8.04 9.90
CA GLY A 170 -12.03 9.30 9.93
C GLY A 170 -13.04 9.38 11.08
N ALA A 171 -13.96 10.34 10.97
CA ALA A 171 -14.91 10.68 12.03
C ALA A 171 -16.38 10.32 11.71
N ASP A 172 -16.66 9.63 10.60
CA ASP A 172 -18.02 9.25 10.18
C ASP A 172 -18.56 8.11 11.06
N PRO A 173 -19.59 8.38 11.88
CA PRO A 173 -20.14 7.38 12.79
C PRO A 173 -20.76 6.17 12.09
N ARG A 174 -21.02 6.22 10.78
CA ARG A 174 -21.48 5.07 9.99
C ARG A 174 -20.39 4.03 9.79
N LEU A 175 -19.12 4.45 9.83
CA LEU A 175 -17.94 3.66 9.52
C LEU A 175 -17.01 3.46 10.71
N ILE A 176 -17.17 4.26 11.77
CA ILE A 176 -16.50 4.04 13.05
C ILE A 176 -16.99 2.72 13.64
N ASN A 177 -16.13 1.71 13.58
CA ASN A 177 -16.31 0.49 14.34
C ASN A 177 -15.95 0.78 15.82
N PRO A 178 -16.80 0.43 16.80
CA PRO A 178 -16.51 0.61 18.22
C PRO A 178 -15.20 -0.05 18.70
N ALA A 179 -14.65 -1.04 17.96
CA ALA A 179 -13.37 -1.67 18.27
C ALA A 179 -12.11 -0.93 17.72
N GLY A 180 -12.30 0.14 16.94
CA GLY A 180 -11.25 0.85 16.19
C GLY A 180 -11.04 2.31 16.58
N GLN A 181 -11.58 2.76 17.71
CA GLN A 181 -11.52 4.17 18.15
C GLN A 181 -10.10 4.66 18.52
N TYR A 182 -9.07 3.80 18.46
CA TYR A 182 -7.70 4.15 18.79
C TYR A 182 -6.69 3.42 17.91
N GLY A 183 -6.04 4.17 17.00
CA GLY A 183 -4.63 4.00 16.65
C GLY A 183 -4.10 2.70 16.02
N ALA A 184 -4.90 1.72 15.61
CA ALA A 184 -4.37 0.55 14.94
C ALA A 184 -5.29 0.02 13.84
N VAL A 185 -4.75 -0.03 12.62
CA VAL A 185 -5.13 -1.00 11.60
C VAL A 185 -5.13 -2.37 12.27
N ARG A 186 -6.30 -2.87 12.67
CA ARG A 186 -6.43 -4.22 13.19
C ARG A 186 -6.34 -5.17 12.00
N TYR A 187 -5.19 -5.83 11.88
CA TYR A 187 -5.10 -7.07 11.13
C TYR A 187 -5.91 -8.14 11.87
N SER A 188 -6.91 -8.69 11.18
CA SER A 188 -7.81 -9.79 11.56
C SER A 188 -8.89 -9.50 12.63
N GLY A 189 -10.14 -9.55 12.18
CA GLY A 189 -11.19 -10.31 12.88
C GLY A 189 -12.14 -9.56 13.82
N ALA A 190 -12.13 -8.23 13.88
CA ALA A 190 -13.08 -7.47 14.71
C ALA A 190 -13.84 -6.43 13.88
N SER A 191 -14.99 -6.84 13.34
CA SER A 191 -15.99 -6.04 12.60
C SER A 191 -15.43 -5.34 11.35
N GLU A 192 -15.02 -6.14 10.38
CA GLU A 192 -14.49 -5.68 9.09
C GLU A 192 -15.62 -5.09 8.24
N LEU A 193 -15.37 -3.89 7.68
CA LEU A 193 -16.28 -3.28 6.72
C LEU A 193 -16.41 -4.19 5.50
N THR A 194 -17.59 -4.22 4.89
CA THR A 194 -17.85 -4.99 3.67
C THR A 194 -18.00 -4.06 2.47
N LEU A 195 -17.78 -4.59 1.26
CA LEU A 195 -18.04 -3.83 0.02
C LEU A 195 -19.48 -3.29 -0.02
N GLU A 196 -20.45 -4.04 0.47
CA GLU A 196 -21.86 -3.61 0.49
C GLU A 196 -22.08 -2.39 1.37
N GLN A 197 -21.40 -2.31 2.52
CA GLN A 197 -21.50 -1.18 3.44
C GLN A 197 -20.81 0.07 2.87
N ILE A 198 -19.65 -0.07 2.23
CA ILE A 198 -18.87 1.09 1.76
C ILE A 198 -19.32 1.61 0.38
N LYS A 199 -19.87 0.76 -0.49
CA LYS A 199 -20.32 1.16 -1.84
C LYS A 199 -21.23 2.41 -1.86
N PRO A 200 -22.32 2.49 -1.07
CA PRO A 200 -23.16 3.69 -1.07
C PRO A 200 -22.41 4.93 -0.56
N ILE A 201 -21.46 4.78 0.36
CA ILE A 201 -20.67 5.89 0.90
C ILE A 201 -19.65 6.38 -0.13
N LEU A 202 -18.97 5.48 -0.83
CA LEU A 202 -18.07 5.84 -1.93
C LEU A 202 -18.80 6.55 -3.07
N ALA A 203 -20.03 6.11 -3.40
CA ALA A 203 -20.87 6.80 -4.37
C ALA A 203 -21.25 8.21 -3.90
N GLU A 204 -21.59 8.38 -2.62
CA GLU A 204 -21.84 9.67 -2.00
C GLU A 204 -20.60 10.58 -2.09
N TRP A 205 -19.42 10.07 -1.74
CA TRP A 205 -18.16 10.83 -1.80
C TRP A 205 -17.84 11.29 -3.23
N ALA A 206 -17.98 10.39 -4.20
CA ALA A 206 -17.76 10.71 -5.62
C ALA A 206 -18.67 11.83 -6.14
N SER A 207 -19.85 12.06 -5.54
CA SER A 207 -20.76 13.16 -5.90
C SER A 207 -20.39 14.52 -5.27
N LYS A 208 -19.48 14.53 -4.29
CA LYS A 208 -19.11 15.70 -3.49
C LYS A 208 -17.69 16.17 -3.75
N THR A 209 -16.84 15.31 -4.31
CA THR A 209 -15.48 15.67 -4.73
C THR A 209 -15.58 16.43 -6.06
N PRO A 210 -15.09 17.68 -6.13
CA PRO A 210 -15.18 18.53 -7.33
C PRO A 210 -14.32 18.03 -8.49
#